data_AF-A0A660PAM0-F1
#
_entry.id   AF-A0A660PAM0-F1
#
_cell.length_a   1.000
_cell.length_b   1.000
_cell.length_c   1.000
_cell.angle_alpha   90.00
_cell.angle_beta   90.00
_cell.angle_gamma   90.00
#
_symmetry.space_group_name_H-M   'P 1'
#
loop_
_entity.id
_entity.type
_entity.pdbx_description
1 polymer ?
#
loop_
_entity_poly.entity_id
_entity_poly.type
_entity_poly.pdbx_seq_one_letter_code
_entity_poly.pdbx_strand_id
1 'polypeptide(L)'
;MAFLLVFIFIGDSICADDEIDSNKRSYFDYHASTEQFLAVVDSAVVLAREELIIILGDSLHYRPQIFIEDNQTDFQNRIGVAVPDWGAAVALPYKQMIVLKSPANFRLGKSLFE
;
A
#
# COMPACT_ATOMS: atom_id res chain seq x y z
N MET A 1 -40.60 27.64 46.31
CA MET A 1 -40.79 27.82 44.85
C MET A 1 -39.50 27.37 44.16
N ALA A 2 -39.51 26.20 43.53
CA ALA A 2 -38.38 25.66 42.79
C ALA A 2 -38.70 25.78 41.29
N PHE A 3 -37.90 26.57 40.56
CA PHE A 3 -38.02 26.76 39.12
C PHE A 3 -37.12 25.72 38.44
N LEU A 4 -37.72 24.73 37.79
CA LEU A 4 -37.03 23.69 37.04
C LEU A 4 -36.78 24.21 35.61
N LEU A 5 -35.53 24.53 35.29
CA LEU A 5 -35.09 24.90 33.93
C LEU A 5 -34.77 23.62 33.16
N VAL A 6 -35.64 23.27 32.20
CA VAL A 6 -35.41 22.19 31.23
C VAL A 6 -34.63 22.78 30.05
N PHE A 7 -33.34 22.44 29.95
CA PHE A 7 -32.56 22.71 28.74
C PHE A 7 -32.81 21.58 27.74
N ILE A 8 -33.57 21.87 26.68
CA ILE A 8 -33.73 21.00 25.53
C ILE A 8 -32.48 21.18 24.66
N PHE A 9 -31.53 20.24 24.75
CA PHE A 9 -30.47 20.09 23.76
C PHE A 9 -31.07 19.43 22.52
N ILE A 10 -31.36 20.24 21.49
CA ILE A 10 -31.56 19.75 20.14
C ILE A 10 -30.16 19.38 19.64
N GLY A 11 -29.83 18.09 19.64
CA GLY A 11 -28.60 17.59 19.07
C GLY A 11 -28.67 17.74 17.55
N ASP A 12 -27.87 18.65 17.01
CA ASP A 12 -27.60 18.72 15.58
C ASP A 12 -27.00 17.38 15.12
N SER A 13 -27.69 16.71 14.19
CA SER A 13 -27.10 15.65 13.37
C SER A 13 -26.01 16.28 12.52
N ILE A 14 -24.80 16.26 13.03
CA ILE A 14 -23.59 16.54 12.24
C ILE A 14 -23.50 15.38 11.24
N CYS A 15 -23.72 15.69 9.96
CA CYS A 15 -23.26 14.85 8.85
C CYS A 15 -21.79 14.56 9.10
N ALA A 16 -21.45 13.29 9.32
CA ALA A 16 -20.07 12.84 9.22
C ALA A 16 -19.66 13.04 7.76
N ASP A 17 -19.06 14.21 7.51
CA ASP A 17 -18.17 14.43 6.38
C ASP A 17 -17.04 13.43 6.59
N ASP A 18 -17.06 12.35 5.82
CA ASP A 18 -16.01 11.33 5.84
C ASP A 18 -14.81 11.98 5.13
N GLU A 19 -14.13 12.85 5.88
CA GLU A 19 -12.86 13.45 5.53
C GLU A 19 -11.91 12.27 5.30
N ILE A 20 -11.72 11.92 4.03
CA ILE A 20 -10.78 10.89 3.60
C ILE A 20 -9.40 11.37 4.04
N ASP A 21 -9.01 10.93 5.23
CA ASP A 21 -7.74 11.19 5.86
C ASP A 21 -6.64 10.67 4.93
N SER A 22 -6.08 11.58 4.15
CA SER A 22 -4.95 11.36 3.24
C SER A 22 -3.71 10.78 3.93
N ASN A 23 -3.73 10.67 5.27
CA ASN A 23 -2.66 10.21 6.13
C ASN A 23 -2.78 8.73 6.55
N LYS A 24 -3.76 7.96 6.05
CA LYS A 24 -3.88 6.51 6.30
C LYS A 24 -3.08 5.60 5.35
N ARG A 25 -1.96 6.06 4.80
CA ARG A 25 -0.91 5.17 4.22
C ARG A 25 -0.11 4.45 5.33
N SER A 26 -0.80 3.88 6.32
CA SER A 26 -0.21 3.51 7.62
C SER A 26 0.43 2.10 7.66
N TYR A 27 0.16 1.27 6.67
CA TYR A 27 0.55 -0.14 6.67
C TYR A 27 1.82 -0.45 5.85
N PHE A 28 2.26 0.49 5.03
CA PHE A 28 3.34 0.30 4.06
C PHE A 28 4.20 1.56 3.97
N ASP A 29 5.52 1.38 3.85
CA ASP A 29 6.47 2.48 3.64
C ASP A 29 6.88 2.50 2.16
N TYR A 30 6.46 3.53 1.43
CA TYR A 30 6.70 3.61 -0.01
C TYR A 30 7.97 4.39 -0.35
N HIS A 31 8.74 3.85 -1.29
CA HIS A 31 9.91 4.49 -1.86
C HIS A 31 9.83 4.37 -3.38
N ALA A 32 9.60 5.48 -4.07
CA ALA A 32 9.53 5.52 -5.52
C ALA A 32 10.25 6.75 -6.03
N SER A 33 10.94 6.62 -7.16
CA SER A 33 11.56 7.75 -7.86
C SER A 33 10.50 8.66 -8.49
N THR A 34 9.33 8.09 -8.83
CA THR A 34 8.21 8.80 -9.46
C THR A 34 6.88 8.39 -8.81
N GLU A 35 5.99 9.35 -8.54
CA GLU A 35 4.70 9.09 -7.88
C GLU A 35 3.62 8.48 -8.80
N GLN A 36 3.88 8.41 -10.11
CA GLN A 36 2.93 8.05 -11.16
C GLN A 36 2.13 6.77 -10.86
N PHE A 37 2.77 5.77 -10.26
CA PHE A 37 2.15 4.46 -9.99
C PHE A 37 1.82 4.24 -8.52
N LEU A 38 2.11 5.19 -7.63
CA LEU A 38 1.94 4.99 -6.18
C LEU A 38 0.48 4.69 -5.82
N ALA A 39 -0.49 5.40 -6.40
CA ALA A 39 -1.91 5.17 -6.11
C ALA A 39 -2.37 3.77 -6.55
N VAL A 40 -1.89 3.29 -7.69
CA VAL A 40 -2.23 1.96 -8.22
C VAL A 40 -1.60 0.87 -7.36
N VAL A 41 -0.32 1.04 -7.01
CA VAL A 41 0.39 0.09 -6.14
C VAL A 41 -0.27 0.04 -4.76
N ASP A 42 -0.56 1.19 -4.15
CA ASP A 42 -1.21 1.30 -2.85
C ASP A 42 -2.56 0.57 -2.82
N SER A 43 -3.41 0.84 -3.81
CA SER A 43 -4.70 0.15 -3.94
C SER A 43 -4.53 -1.37 -4.05
N ALA A 44 -3.57 -1.84 -4.86
CA ALA A 44 -3.34 -3.27 -5.06
C ALA A 44 -2.84 -3.96 -3.77
N VAL A 45 -1.92 -3.35 -3.04
CA VAL A 45 -1.36 -3.97 -1.82
C VAL A 45 -2.31 -3.91 -0.63
N VAL A 46 -3.14 -2.88 -0.54
CA VAL A 46 -4.22 -2.80 0.47
C VAL A 46 -5.22 -3.92 0.24
N LEU A 47 -5.69 -4.09 -1.00
CA LEU A 47 -6.62 -5.16 -1.37
C LEU A 47 -6.03 -6.54 -1.07
N ALA A 48 -4.78 -6.79 -1.47
CA ALA A 48 -4.11 -8.05 -1.18
C ALA A 48 -3.97 -8.30 0.34
N ARG A 49 -3.70 -7.26 1.14
CA ARG A 49 -3.61 -7.37 2.60
C ARG A 49 -4.96 -7.75 3.21
N GLU A 50 -6.04 -7.12 2.77
CA GLU A 50 -7.38 -7.41 3.26
C GLU A 50 -7.79 -8.85 2.97
N GLU A 51 -7.53 -9.33 1.75
CA GLU A 51 -7.75 -10.72 1.37
C GLU A 51 -6.93 -11.69 2.24
N LEU A 52 -5.66 -11.38 2.49
CA LEU A 52 -4.80 -12.21 3.34
C LEU A 52 -5.31 -12.28 4.79
N ILE A 53 -5.81 -11.18 5.35
CA ILE A 53 -6.41 -11.18 6.69
C ILE A 53 -7.64 -12.08 6.75
N ILE A 54 -8.49 -12.03 5.71
CA ILE A 54 -9.68 -12.88 5.61
C ILE A 54 -9.29 -14.35 5.53
N ILE A 55 -8.30 -14.69 4.69
CA ILE A 55 -7.85 -16.08 4.49
C ILE A 55 -7.20 -16.64 5.75
N LEU A 56 -6.38 -15.85 6.43
CA LEU A 56 -5.64 -16.29 7.61
C LEU A 56 -6.49 -16.26 8.89
N GLY A 57 -7.58 -15.49 8.89
CA GLY A 57 -8.43 -15.29 10.07
C GLY A 57 -7.70 -14.58 11.22
N ASP A 58 -6.61 -13.86 10.92
CA ASP A 58 -5.75 -13.18 11.89
C ASP A 58 -5.36 -11.79 11.37
N SER A 59 -4.99 -10.92 12.31
CA SER A 59 -4.49 -9.58 12.02
C SER A 59 -3.05 -9.62 11.49
N LEU A 60 -2.80 -8.85 10.44
CA LEU A 60 -1.46 -8.72 9.85
C LEU A 60 -0.74 -7.50 10.43
N HIS A 61 0.18 -7.72 11.36
CA HIS A 61 1.01 -6.66 11.96
C HIS A 61 2.28 -6.33 11.14
N TYR A 62 2.54 -7.09 10.09
CA TYR A 62 3.69 -6.89 9.22
C TYR A 62 3.55 -5.64 8.35
N ARG A 63 4.61 -4.82 8.30
CA ARG A 63 4.68 -3.55 7.55
C ARG A 63 5.90 -3.56 6.63
N PRO A 64 5.75 -4.00 5.37
CA PRO A 64 6.87 -4.01 4.45
C PRO A 64 7.17 -2.63 3.87
N GLN A 65 8.45 -2.39 3.59
CA GLN A 65 8.88 -1.31 2.71
C GLN A 65 8.64 -1.70 1.25
N ILE A 66 8.02 -0.83 0.48
CA ILE A 66 7.70 -1.05 -0.93
C ILE A 66 8.53 -0.11 -1.78
N PHE A 67 9.46 -0.69 -2.55
CA PHE A 67 10.33 0.03 -3.47
C PHE A 67 9.80 -0.12 -4.89
N ILE A 68 9.61 0.99 -5.60
CA ILE A 68 9.25 1.02 -7.02
C ILE A 68 10.45 1.56 -7.77
N GLU A 69 11.17 0.66 -8.43
CA GLU A 69 12.41 0.98 -9.12
C GLU A 69 12.15 1.20 -10.61
N ASP A 70 12.74 2.26 -11.15
CA ASP A 70 12.56 2.69 -12.53
C ASP A 70 13.61 2.10 -13.49
N ASN A 71 14.65 1.43 -12.98
CA ASN A 71 15.67 0.80 -13.83
C ASN A 71 16.21 -0.52 -13.24
N GLN A 72 16.74 -1.37 -14.13
CA GLN A 72 17.19 -2.73 -13.79
C GLN A 72 18.35 -2.71 -12.78
N THR A 73 19.25 -1.73 -12.87
CA THR A 73 20.42 -1.61 -12.00
C THR A 73 20.00 -1.37 -10.55
N ASP A 74 19.13 -0.40 -10.31
CA ASP A 74 18.65 -0.08 -8.95
C ASP A 74 17.80 -1.21 -8.38
N PHE A 75 16.97 -1.83 -9.23
CA PHE A 75 16.25 -3.05 -8.88
C PHE A 75 17.20 -4.16 -8.40
N GLN A 76 18.23 -4.49 -9.19
CA GLN A 76 19.22 -5.52 -8.86
C GLN A 76 20.04 -5.18 -7.62
N ASN A 77 20.48 -3.92 -7.50
CA ASN A 77 21.22 -3.43 -6.34
C ASN A 77 20.42 -3.59 -5.05
N ARG A 78 19.10 -3.35 -5.10
CA ARG A 78 18.25 -3.45 -3.91
C ARG A 78 17.97 -4.89 -3.50
N ILE A 79 17.64 -5.75 -4.46
CA ILE A 79 17.38 -7.16 -4.16
C ILE A 79 18.65 -7.88 -3.70
N GLY A 80 19.80 -7.58 -4.31
CA GLY A 80 21.09 -8.19 -4.00
C GLY A 80 21.17 -9.68 -4.35
N VAL A 81 20.26 -10.18 -5.17
CA VAL A 81 20.15 -11.57 -5.62
C VAL A 81 19.87 -11.61 -7.12
N ALA A 82 20.30 -12.67 -7.80
CA ALA A 82 19.97 -12.87 -9.20
C ALA A 82 18.48 -13.22 -9.33
N VAL A 83 17.73 -12.38 -10.04
CA VAL A 83 16.32 -12.60 -10.36
C VAL A 83 16.17 -12.59 -11.87
N PRO A 84 15.37 -13.51 -12.44
CA PRO A 84 15.16 -13.53 -13.87
C PRO A 84 14.61 -12.20 -14.39
N ASP A 85 15.01 -11.81 -15.60
CA ASP A 85 14.60 -10.52 -16.17
C ASP A 85 13.08 -10.40 -16.36
N TRP A 86 12.39 -11.54 -16.53
CA TRP A 86 10.94 -11.62 -16.61
C TRP A 86 10.22 -11.41 -15.27
N GLY A 87 10.93 -11.45 -14.14
CA GLY A 87 10.35 -11.19 -12.83
C GLY A 87 9.94 -9.72 -12.68
N ALA A 88 8.67 -9.47 -12.37
CA ALA A 88 8.11 -8.14 -12.18
C ALA A 88 8.35 -7.54 -10.79
N ALA A 89 8.45 -8.41 -9.78
CA ALA A 89 8.59 -8.02 -8.39
C ALA A 89 9.28 -9.12 -7.60
N VAL A 90 9.88 -8.74 -6.46
CA VAL A 90 10.52 -9.66 -5.53
C VAL A 90 10.13 -9.27 -4.11
N ALA A 91 9.57 -10.21 -3.38
CA ALA A 91 9.36 -10.09 -1.94
C ALA A 91 10.58 -10.66 -1.21
N LEU A 92 11.12 -9.89 -0.26
CA LEU A 92 12.27 -10.25 0.57
C LEU A 92 11.86 -10.14 2.04
N PRO A 93 11.16 -11.15 2.59
CA PRO A 93 10.60 -11.09 3.95
C PRO A 93 11.67 -10.86 5.02
N TYR A 94 12.86 -11.43 4.84
CA TYR A 94 14.00 -11.27 5.75
C TYR A 94 14.56 -9.84 5.79
N LYS A 95 14.25 -9.00 4.79
CA LYS A 95 14.56 -7.57 4.74
C LYS A 95 13.32 -6.69 4.95
N GLN A 96 12.17 -7.31 5.24
CA GLN A 96 10.88 -6.66 5.35
C GLN A 96 10.54 -5.74 4.16
N MET A 97 10.84 -6.18 2.93
CA MET A 97 10.64 -5.35 1.75
C MET A 97 10.09 -6.08 0.54
N ILE A 98 9.44 -5.31 -0.32
CA ILE A 98 8.95 -5.72 -1.63
C ILE A 98 9.57 -4.73 -2.62
N VAL A 99 10.22 -5.25 -3.66
CA VAL A 99 10.82 -4.43 -4.72
C VAL A 99 10.09 -4.73 -6.02
N LEU A 100 9.56 -3.68 -6.64
CA LEU A 100 8.73 -3.71 -7.85
C LEU A 100 9.50 -3.04 -8.99
N LYS A 101 9.39 -3.60 -10.19
CA LYS A 101 9.80 -2.93 -11.43
C LYS A 101 8.68 -2.00 -11.91
N SER A 102 9.01 -0.75 -12.19
CA SER A 102 8.09 0.25 -12.69
C SER A 102 7.60 -0.05 -14.12
N PRO A 103 6.30 -0.02 -14.41
CA PRO A 103 5.78 -0.22 -15.77
C PRO A 103 6.26 0.82 -16.79
N ALA A 104 6.74 1.99 -16.34
CA ALA A 104 7.21 3.03 -17.25
C ALA A 104 8.44 2.60 -18.08
N ASN A 105 9.36 1.85 -17.48
CA ASN A 105 10.63 1.51 -18.09
C ASN A 105 10.83 0.01 -18.29
N PHE A 106 10.05 -0.82 -17.57
CA PHE A 106 10.11 -2.25 -17.71
C PHE A 106 8.95 -2.76 -18.56
N ARG A 107 9.29 -3.42 -19.67
CA ARG A 107 8.32 -4.12 -20.53
C ARG A 107 7.92 -5.44 -19.88
N LEU A 108 7.17 -5.34 -18.79
CA LEU A 108 6.56 -6.47 -18.11
C LEU A 108 5.34 -6.93 -18.92
N GLY A 109 5.17 -8.25 -19.11
CA GLY A 109 4.04 -8.81 -19.88
C GLY A 109 4.38 -9.40 -21.24
N LYS A 110 5.67 -9.56 -21.57
CA LYS A 110 6.07 -10.47 -22.65
C LYS A 110 5.91 -11.93 -22.22
N SER A 111 5.49 -12.78 -23.15
CA SER A 111 5.49 -14.23 -22.96
C SER A 111 6.90 -14.70 -22.63
N LEU A 112 7.04 -15.67 -21.72
CA LEU A 112 8.32 -16.34 -21.44
C LEU A 112 8.94 -17.02 -22.67
N PHE A 113 8.12 -17.22 -23.73
CA PHE A 113 8.47 -17.92 -24.95
C PHE A 113 8.68 -17.00 -26.17
N GLU A 114 8.77 -15.69 -25.98
CA GLU A 114 8.91 -14.69 -27.05
C GLU A 114 10.17 -13.85 -26.88
#